data_AF-A0A3M2AFD8-F1
#
_entry.id   AF-A0A3M2AFD8-F1
#
_cell.length_a   1.000
_cell.length_b   1.000
_cell.length_c   1.000
_cell.angle_alpha   90.00
_cell.angle_beta   90.00
_cell.angle_gamma   90.00
#
_symmetry.space_group_name_H-M   'P 1'
#
loop_
_entity.id
_entity.type
_entity.pdbx_description
1 polymer ?
#
loop_
_entity_poly.entity_id
_entity_poly.type
_entity_poly.pdbx_seq_one_letter_code
_entity_poly.pdbx_strand_id
1 'polypeptide(L)' 'MFGGNKIKINKSILERCKKCAEVAGYSSVEEFVEHVLEKELKQIESAGTSDDAITESLRGLGYIS' A
#
# COMPACT_ATOMS: atom_id res chain seq x y z
N MET A 1 -2.89 -3.28 18.57
CA MET A 1 -3.72 -4.48 18.41
C MET A 1 -2.96 -5.43 17.48
N PHE A 2 -2.04 -6.25 18.02
CA PHE A 2 -1.08 -7.03 17.21
C PHE A 2 -1.61 -8.45 16.93
N GLY A 3 -2.64 -8.52 16.08
CA GLY A 3 -3.24 -9.76 15.59
C GLY A 3 -3.63 -9.63 14.13
N GLY A 4 -2.68 -9.21 13.28
CA GLY A 4 -2.89 -8.95 11.86
C GLY A 4 -2.56 -10.14 10.96
N ASN A 5 -3.12 -10.13 9.75
CA ASN A 5 -2.77 -11.07 8.68
C ASN A 5 -1.30 -10.90 8.26
N LYS A 6 -0.58 -12.00 8.01
CA LYS A 6 0.83 -11.97 7.58
C LYS A 6 0.91 -11.94 6.05
N ILE A 7 1.45 -10.86 5.50
CA ILE A 7 1.76 -10.74 4.06
C ILE A 7 3.27 -10.93 3.86
N LYS A 8 3.64 -11.82 2.93
CA LYS A 8 5.06 -12.07 2.62
C LYS A 8 5.57 -10.97 1.69
N ILE A 9 6.62 -10.27 2.11
CA ILE A 9 7.27 -9.21 1.33
C ILE A 9 8.71 -9.64 1.00
N ASN A 10 9.17 -9.34 -0.22
CA ASN A 10 10.56 -9.58 -0.59
C ASN A 10 11.51 -8.82 0.36
N LYS A 11 12.60 -9.47 0.80
CA LYS A 11 13.55 -8.89 1.75
C LYS A 11 14.10 -7.54 1.29
N SER A 12 14.50 -7.42 0.02
CA SER A 12 15.07 -6.17 -0.53
C SER A 12 14.05 -5.03 -0.50
N ILE A 13 12.77 -5.33 -0.79
CA ILE A 13 11.70 -4.35 -0.70
C ILE A 13 11.51 -3.91 0.75
N LEU A 14 11.44 -4.85 1.69
CA LEU A 14 11.28 -4.55 3.11
C LEU A 14 12.43 -3.69 3.66
N GLU A 15 13.66 -3.94 3.23
CA GLU A 15 14.81 -3.10 3.62
C GLU A 15 14.71 -1.67 3.10
N ARG A 16 14.17 -1.47 1.88
CA ARG A 16 13.86 -0.14 1.37
C ARG A 16 12.74 0.53 2.18
N CYS A 17 11.67 -0.20 2.51
CA CYS A 17 10.60 0.31 3.36
C CYS A 17 11.13 0.77 4.72
N LYS A 18 12.02 0.00 5.36
CA LYS A 18 12.65 0.38 6.65
C LYS A 18 13.44 1.68 6.55
N LYS A 19 14.25 1.84 5.49
CA LYS A 19 15.00 3.07 5.25
C LYS A 19 14.07 4.27 5.08
N CYS A 20 13.02 4.12 4.26
CA CYS A 20 12.04 5.17 4.06
C CYS A 20 11.30 5.53 5.36
N ALA A 21 10.89 4.53 6.14
CA ALA A 21 10.21 4.73 7.42
C ALA A 21 11.07 5.52 8.41
N GLU A 22 12.35 5.18 8.54
CA GLU A 22 13.29 5.91 9.42
C GLU A 22 13.49 7.36 8.96
N VAL A 23 13.78 7.57 7.67
CA VAL A 23 13.97 8.92 7.11
C VAL A 23 12.72 9.79 7.27
N ALA A 24 11.54 9.19 7.12
CA ALA A 24 10.26 9.89 7.25
C ALA A 24 9.75 10.00 8.70
N GLY A 25 10.48 9.47 9.69
CA GLY A 25 10.16 9.64 11.11
C GLY A 25 9.00 8.77 11.61
N TYR A 26 8.70 7.67 10.94
CA TYR A 26 7.67 6.72 11.37
C TYR A 26 8.12 5.94 12.60
N SER A 27 7.18 5.55 13.46
CA SER A 27 7.49 4.82 14.69
C SER A 27 7.92 3.37 14.42
N SER A 28 7.50 2.82 13.28
CA SER A 28 7.86 1.49 12.81
C SER A 28 7.66 1.34 11.30
N VAL A 29 8.32 0.35 10.69
CA VAL A 29 8.11 0.02 9.28
C VAL A 29 6.69 -0.45 9.00
N GLU A 30 6.02 -1.04 9.99
CA GLU A 30 4.64 -1.50 9.89
C GLU A 30 3.69 -0.30 9.71
N GLU A 31 3.85 0.75 10.52
CA GLU A 31 3.07 1.99 10.39
C GLU A 31 3.27 2.64 9.01
N PHE A 32 4.52 2.70 8.55
CA PHE A 32 4.84 3.23 7.21
C PHE A 32 4.15 2.44 6.10
N VAL A 33 4.23 1.11 6.14
CA VAL A 33 3.63 0.24 5.12
C VAL A 33 2.11 0.36 5.14
N GLU A 34 1.49 0.39 6.32
CA GLU A 34 0.04 0.58 6.46
C GLU A 34 -0.41 1.92 5.86
N HIS A 35 0.26 3.02 6.20
CA HIS A 35 -0.09 4.34 5.68
C HIS A 35 0.08 4.43 4.15
N VAL A 36 1.15 3.85 3.59
CA VAL A 36 1.34 3.80 2.14
C VAL A 36 0.22 2.98 1.47
N LEU A 37 -0.13 1.81 2.02
CA LEU A 37 -1.21 0.99 1.49
C LEU A 37 -2.56 1.71 1.57
N GLU A 38 -2.88 2.38 2.68
CA GLU A 38 -4.09 3.18 2.82
C GLU A 38 -4.18 4.29 1.77
N LYS A 39 -3.05 4.95 1.49
CA LYS A 39 -3.00 6.01 0.47
C LYS A 39 -3.31 5.45 -0.92
N GLU A 40 -2.68 4.35 -1.30
CA GLU A 40 -2.90 3.72 -2.60
C GLU A 40 -4.33 3.18 -2.73
N LEU A 41 -4.86 2.54 -1.68
CA LEU A 41 -6.24 2.06 -1.65
C LEU A 41 -7.23 3.21 -1.85
N LYS A 42 -7.06 4.33 -1.13
CA LYS A 42 -7.89 5.53 -1.32
C LYS A 42 -7.88 6.02 -2.76
N GLN A 43 -6.73 5.96 -3.45
CA GLN A 43 -6.68 6.37 -4.86
C GLN A 43 -7.48 5.43 -5.77
N ILE A 44 -7.41 4.12 -5.53
CA ILE A 44 -8.16 3.12 -6.29
C ILE A 44 -9.67 3.26 -6.03
N GLU A 45 -10.05 3.33 -4.76
CA GLU A 45 -11.44 3.42 -4.28
C GLU A 45 -12.11 4.76 -4.61
N SER A 46 -11.33 5.80 -4.93
CA SER A 46 -11.87 7.13 -5.28
C SER A 46 -12.74 7.11 -6.55
N ALA A 47 -12.58 6.13 -7.44
CA ALA A 47 -13.45 5.99 -8.62
C ALA A 47 -14.78 5.27 -8.33
N GLY A 48 -14.93 4.68 -7.14
CA GLY A 48 -16.10 3.90 -6.73
C GLY A 48 -15.73 2.53 -6.19
N THR A 49 -16.70 1.86 -5.56
CA THR A 49 -16.50 0.56 -4.89
C THR A 49 -16.99 -0.63 -5.71
N SER A 50 -17.49 -0.40 -6.93
CA SER A 50 -17.91 -1.46 -7.85
C SER A 50 -16.71 -2.05 -8.58
N ASP A 51 -16.73 -3.35 -8.89
CA ASP A 51 -15.63 -4.03 -9.59
C ASP A 51 -15.24 -3.33 -10.91
N ASP A 52 -16.22 -2.86 -11.69
CA ASP A 52 -15.98 -2.09 -12.93
C ASP A 52 -15.23 -0.78 -12.64
N ALA A 53 -15.64 -0.04 -11.61
CA ALA A 53 -15.00 1.23 -11.24
C ALA A 53 -13.56 1.02 -10.75
N ILE A 54 -13.34 -0.03 -9.95
CA ILE A 54 -12.00 -0.42 -9.48
C ILE A 54 -11.13 -0.84 -10.67
N THR A 55 -11.67 -1.60 -11.61
CA THR A 55 -10.95 -2.06 -12.82
C THR A 55 -10.51 -0.89 -13.69
N GLU A 56 -11.40 0.08 -13.93
CA GLU A 56 -11.07 1.28 -14.70
C GLU A 56 -10.04 2.16 -13.98
N SER A 57 -10.14 2.31 -12.65
CA SER A 57 -9.10 2.93 -11.81
C SER A 57 -7.73 2.26 -11.99
N LEU A 58 -7.68 0.94 -11.88
CA LEU A 58 -6.45 0.16 -12.01
C LEU A 58 -5.85 0.27 -13.42
N ARG A 59 -6.68 0.33 -14.47
CA ARG A 59 -6.23 0.63 -15.84
C ARG A 59 -5.63 2.02 -15.95
N GLY A 60 -6.30 3.04 -15.41
CA GLY A 60 -5.82 4.42 -15.42
C GLY A 60 -4.49 4.61 -14.67
N LEU A 61 -4.25 3.79 -13.65
CA LEU A 61 -3.00 3.75 -12.89
C LEU A 61 -1.91 2.84 -13.51
N GLY A 62 -2.24 2.09 -14.58
CA GLY A 62 -1.30 1.23 -15.30
C GLY A 62 -1.00 -0.12 -14.64
N TYR A 63 -1.85 -0.58 -13.71
CA TYR A 63 -1.69 -1.88 -13.04
C TYR A 63 -2.11 -3.05 -13.92
N ILE A 64 -3.05 -2.80 -14.83
CA ILE A 64 -3.58 -3.79 -15.78
C ILE A 64 -3.69 -3.15 -17.16
N SER A 65 -3.45 -3.94 -18.21
CA SER A 65 -3.55 -3.57 -19.63
C SER A 65 -4.55 -4.47 -20.33
#